data_AF-Q31IF8-F1
#
_entry.id   AF-Q31IF8-F1
#
_cell.length_a   1.000
_cell.length_b   1.000
_cell.length_c   1.000
_cell.angle_alpha   90.00
_cell.angle_beta   90.00
_cell.angle_gamma   90.00
#
_symmetry.space_group_name_H-M   'P 1'
#
loop_
_entity.id
_entity.type
_entity.pdbx_description
1 polymer ?
#
loop_
_entity_poly.entity_id
_entity_poly.type
_entity_poly.pdbx_seq_one_letter_code
_entity_poly.pdbx_strand_id
1 'polypeptide(L)'
;MNKEQLKQGFTLIELALVLMIVSLLIVGSVVVLKSQNDQVNYADSRQFLSQIKQALLSFNDVNSYLPCPDIDGDGLEDRAINGACTGTEGTVPYRDIGLRLSDVRDGFSNLVRYAVNEGVTVIANMQDVAHSASYFCNRTCSQGAVSAGVLPVFQLITPPVAGDAGQGNYDVCSEAASSCSESSQMAYDNLSVVLVAGNQRGGVSCNERGPLESENCDGDALFWQGSFAEMPSVSGFFDDYVSGLSGYEIKSNFLKTHPNALFDNSLGGGTPTSPEVPVLPSGTFDTTISGDFNDSGDFLATNGDDSLEITGDLNAKLNFKNGNNTVQIGGNQNDALDTGTGNDVVWILGSSEAAISLGAEDDNLTIEGDLNGTKALKAEGGDDFVYIKGDVNNTVDMGTGNDSLKIDGLINGDLDGGTGEDTLYVNMLEQAWYDSGYESRLTGFEVIQFSDGSSLNL
;
A
#
# COMPACT_ATOMS: atom_id res chain seq x y z
N MET A 1 -75.49 -1.42 -40.81
CA MET A 1 -74.90 -0.11 -41.16
C MET A 1 -74.51 0.59 -39.87
N ASN A 2 -73.30 1.11 -39.86
CA ASN A 2 -72.53 1.57 -38.72
C ASN A 2 -73.28 2.56 -37.81
N LYS A 3 -73.17 2.35 -36.48
CA LYS A 3 -73.41 3.42 -35.51
C LYS A 3 -72.28 4.43 -35.66
N GLU A 4 -72.58 5.62 -36.16
CA GLU A 4 -71.64 6.73 -36.13
C GLU A 4 -71.41 7.12 -34.66
N GLN A 5 -70.20 6.87 -34.17
CA GLN A 5 -69.74 7.43 -32.91
C GLN A 5 -69.45 8.91 -33.14
N LEU A 6 -70.34 9.78 -32.63
CA LEU A 6 -70.05 11.20 -32.48
C LEU A 6 -68.83 11.35 -31.59
N LYS A 7 -67.69 11.75 -32.18
CA LYS A 7 -66.49 12.11 -31.42
C LYS A 7 -66.78 13.37 -30.62
N GLN A 8 -67.05 13.22 -29.33
CA GLN A 8 -67.12 14.34 -28.39
C GLN A 8 -65.73 14.97 -28.30
N GLY A 9 -65.62 16.24 -28.69
CA GLY A 9 -64.41 17.03 -28.53
C GLY A 9 -64.26 17.51 -27.08
N PHE A 10 -63.02 17.64 -26.62
CA PHE A 10 -62.71 18.18 -25.30
C PHE A 10 -63.21 19.62 -25.15
N THR A 11 -63.82 19.92 -24.01
CA THR A 11 -64.23 21.29 -23.68
C THR A 11 -63.00 22.13 -23.29
N LEU A 12 -63.07 23.45 -23.51
CA LEU A 12 -62.00 24.38 -23.11
C LEU A 12 -61.67 24.30 -21.62
N ILE A 13 -62.65 23.99 -20.78
CA ILE A 13 -62.46 23.88 -19.33
C ILE A 13 -61.76 22.57 -18.94
N GLU A 14 -62.03 21.46 -19.64
CA GLU A 14 -61.33 20.20 -19.44
C GLU A 14 -59.86 20.31 -19.87
N LEU A 15 -59.58 21.00 -20.99
CA LEU A 15 -58.20 21.27 -21.39
C LEU A 15 -57.46 22.16 -20.37
N ALA A 16 -58.12 23.19 -19.84
CA ALA A 16 -57.53 24.07 -18.83
C ALA A 16 -57.23 23.32 -17.52
N LEU A 17 -58.13 22.44 -17.09
CA LEU A 17 -57.94 21.61 -15.89
C LEU A 17 -56.82 20.59 -16.09
N VAL A 18 -56.73 19.94 -17.25
CA VAL A 18 -55.65 19.00 -17.57
C VAL A 18 -54.31 19.73 -17.56
N LEU A 19 -54.20 20.91 -18.18
CA LEU A 19 -52.96 21.69 -18.18
C LEU A 19 -52.57 22.18 -16.78
N MET A 20 -53.53 22.55 -15.93
CA MET A 20 -53.29 22.87 -14.51
C MET A 20 -52.72 21.67 -13.75
N ILE A 21 -53.31 20.47 -13.92
CA ILE A 21 -52.84 19.25 -13.25
C ILE A 21 -51.44 18.87 -13.76
N VAL A 22 -51.22 18.92 -15.07
CA VAL A 22 -49.92 18.60 -15.69
C VAL A 22 -48.83 19.59 -15.23
N SER A 23 -49.14 20.88 -15.13
CA SER A 23 -48.18 21.88 -14.64
C SER A 23 -47.83 21.67 -13.16
N LEU A 24 -48.80 21.30 -12.32
CA LEU A 24 -48.54 20.90 -10.93
C LEU A 24 -47.67 19.65 -10.83
N LEU A 25 -47.91 18.64 -11.68
CA LEU A 25 -47.11 17.42 -11.72
C LEU A 25 -45.67 17.68 -12.17
N ILE A 26 -45.47 18.53 -13.18
CA ILE A 26 -44.13 18.89 -13.67
C ILE A 26 -43.30 19.56 -12.57
N VAL A 27 -43.88 20.49 -11.81
CA VAL A 27 -43.18 21.17 -10.71
C VAL A 27 -42.75 20.18 -9.63
N GLY A 28 -43.62 19.22 -9.27
CA GLY A 28 -43.27 18.16 -8.32
C GLY A 28 -42.18 17.20 -8.83
N SER A 29 -42.19 16.85 -10.12
CA SER A 29 -41.21 15.93 -10.72
C SER A 29 -39.78 16.51 -10.77
N VAL A 30 -39.62 17.81 -11.01
CA VAL A 30 -38.29 18.45 -11.10
C VAL A 30 -37.54 18.39 -9.77
N VAL A 31 -38.24 18.58 -8.64
CA VAL A 31 -37.64 18.52 -7.31
C VAL A 31 -37.13 17.12 -6.97
N VAL A 32 -37.91 16.08 -7.31
CA VAL A 32 -37.53 14.68 -7.10
C VAL A 32 -36.32 14.29 -7.96
N LEU A 33 -36.29 14.73 -9.22
CA LEU A 33 -35.14 14.47 -10.11
C LEU A 33 -33.87 15.15 -9.62
N LYS A 34 -33.95 16.37 -9.08
CA LYS A 34 -32.79 17.07 -8.51
C LYS A 34 -32.21 16.31 -7.31
N SER A 35 -33.05 15.89 -6.37
CA SER A 35 -32.59 15.13 -5.19
C SER A 35 -31.95 13.79 -5.56
N GLN A 36 -32.45 13.11 -6.60
CA GLN A 36 -31.81 11.89 -7.10
C GLN A 36 -30.45 12.17 -7.75
N ASN A 37 -30.33 13.25 -8.51
CA ASN A 37 -29.05 13.63 -9.12
C ASN A 37 -28.01 14.01 -8.07
N ASP A 38 -28.40 14.78 -7.04
CA ASP A 38 -27.49 15.15 -5.95
C ASP A 38 -27.00 13.89 -5.21
N GLN A 39 -27.88 12.89 -4.99
CA GLN A 39 -27.49 11.60 -4.39
C GLN A 39 -26.48 10.82 -5.23
N VAL A 40 -26.62 10.85 -6.57
CA VAL A 40 -25.65 10.26 -7.50
C VAL A 40 -24.33 11.00 -7.40
N ASN A 41 -24.33 12.32 -7.44
CA ASN A 41 -23.12 13.13 -7.31
C ASN A 41 -22.35 12.81 -6.01
N TYR A 42 -23.02 12.69 -4.86
CA TYR A 42 -22.36 12.29 -3.62
C TYR A 42 -21.78 10.87 -3.68
N ALA A 43 -22.45 9.95 -4.38
CA ALA A 43 -21.91 8.60 -4.60
C ALA A 43 -20.67 8.64 -5.49
N ASP A 44 -20.69 9.44 -6.54
CA ASP A 44 -19.56 9.66 -7.44
C ASP A 44 -18.38 10.28 -6.68
N SER A 45 -18.60 11.28 -5.82
CA SER A 45 -17.54 11.88 -4.98
C SER A 45 -16.82 10.82 -4.14
N ARG A 46 -17.55 9.92 -3.47
CA ARG A 46 -16.93 8.85 -2.68
C ARG A 46 -16.16 7.85 -3.55
N GLN A 47 -16.69 7.55 -4.74
CA GLN A 47 -16.02 6.66 -5.68
C GLN A 47 -14.72 7.28 -6.20
N PHE A 48 -14.73 8.57 -6.56
CA PHE A 48 -13.54 9.29 -7.02
C PHE A 48 -12.49 9.41 -5.94
N LEU A 49 -12.87 9.73 -4.69
CA LEU A 49 -11.92 9.72 -3.56
C LEU A 49 -11.24 8.35 -3.38
N SER A 50 -12.01 7.26 -3.48
CA SER A 50 -11.47 5.90 -3.41
C SER A 50 -10.52 5.60 -4.58
N GLN A 51 -10.89 6.00 -5.80
CA GLN A 51 -10.05 5.83 -6.99
C GLN A 51 -8.73 6.60 -6.89
N ILE A 52 -8.77 7.85 -6.41
CA ILE A 52 -7.58 8.68 -6.19
C ILE A 52 -6.67 8.03 -5.15
N LYS A 53 -7.25 7.58 -4.03
CA LYS A 53 -6.50 6.87 -2.98
C LYS A 53 -5.79 5.63 -3.53
N GLN A 54 -6.46 4.81 -4.33
CA GLN A 54 -5.85 3.64 -4.95
C GLN A 54 -4.75 4.04 -5.95
N ALA A 55 -4.97 5.07 -6.77
CA ALA A 55 -3.96 5.56 -7.71
C ALA A 55 -2.70 6.09 -6.99
N LEU A 56 -2.86 6.78 -5.86
CA LEU A 56 -1.74 7.22 -5.02
C LEU A 56 -0.95 6.03 -4.46
N LEU A 57 -1.63 4.99 -3.97
CA LEU A 57 -0.98 3.77 -3.49
C LEU A 57 -0.24 3.03 -4.60
N SER A 58 -0.83 2.88 -5.79
CA SER A 58 -0.16 2.30 -6.96
C SER A 58 1.01 3.16 -7.46
N PHE A 59 0.90 4.49 -7.37
CA PHE A 59 2.02 5.37 -7.70
C PHE A 59 3.18 5.14 -6.72
N ASN A 60 2.90 5.10 -5.42
CA ASN A 60 3.91 4.83 -4.39
C ASN A 60 4.55 3.45 -4.56
N ASP A 61 3.76 2.47 -4.98
CA ASP A 61 4.24 1.13 -5.28
C ASP A 61 5.33 1.15 -6.37
N VAL A 62 5.04 1.79 -7.51
CA VAL A 62 5.97 1.83 -8.65
C VAL A 62 7.14 2.80 -8.45
N ASN A 63 6.92 3.91 -7.73
CA ASN A 63 7.88 5.01 -7.66
C ASN A 63 8.61 5.09 -6.32
N SER A 64 8.13 4.38 -5.29
CA SER A 64 8.67 4.38 -3.92
C SER A 64 8.62 5.76 -3.22
N TYR A 65 7.68 6.62 -3.65
CA TYR A 65 7.30 7.87 -2.97
C TYR A 65 5.89 8.30 -3.41
N LEU A 66 5.28 9.22 -2.68
CA LEU A 66 4.04 9.91 -3.04
C LEU A 66 4.31 11.28 -3.64
N PRO A 67 3.46 11.74 -4.59
CA PRO A 67 3.69 12.99 -5.28
C PRO A 67 3.38 14.21 -4.39
N CYS A 68 4.03 15.35 -4.65
CA CYS A 68 3.68 16.62 -4.03
C CYS A 68 2.36 17.18 -4.57
N PRO A 69 1.68 18.08 -3.84
CA PRO A 69 0.48 18.73 -4.36
C PRO A 69 0.73 19.52 -5.66
N ASP A 70 -0.29 19.54 -6.51
CA ASP A 70 -0.39 20.44 -7.67
C ASP A 70 -0.96 21.79 -7.19
N ILE A 71 -0.11 22.82 -7.16
CA ILE A 71 -0.43 24.15 -6.65
C ILE A 71 -0.74 25.11 -7.81
N ASP A 72 -0.13 24.91 -8.97
CA ASP A 72 -0.31 25.78 -10.14
C ASP A 72 -1.48 25.38 -11.07
N GLY A 73 -2.02 24.18 -10.89
CA GLY A 73 -3.20 23.63 -11.54
C GLY A 73 -2.94 23.00 -12.91
N ASP A 74 -1.69 22.65 -13.24
CA ASP A 74 -1.33 22.03 -14.52
C ASP A 74 -1.50 20.49 -14.54
N GLY A 75 -1.84 19.91 -13.39
CA GLY A 75 -2.05 18.49 -13.15
C GLY A 75 -0.81 17.70 -12.77
N LEU A 76 0.35 18.34 -12.60
CA LEU A 76 1.60 17.73 -12.16
C LEU A 76 1.95 18.14 -10.73
N GLU A 77 2.79 17.34 -10.08
CA GLU A 77 3.31 17.68 -8.76
C GLU A 77 4.27 18.89 -8.79
N ASP A 78 4.16 19.76 -7.79
CA ASP A 78 5.03 20.94 -7.68
C ASP A 78 6.15 20.78 -6.65
N ARG A 79 7.38 20.69 -7.16
CA ARG A 79 8.61 20.56 -6.36
C ARG A 79 9.60 21.70 -6.59
N ALA A 80 10.30 22.09 -5.54
CA ALA A 80 11.49 22.90 -5.61
C ALA A 80 12.68 22.13 -6.21
N ILE A 81 13.74 22.83 -6.62
CA ILE A 81 14.93 22.24 -7.26
C ILE A 81 15.59 21.15 -6.40
N ASN A 82 15.52 21.28 -5.07
CA ASN A 82 16.07 20.30 -4.12
C ASN A 82 15.14 19.11 -3.87
N GLY A 83 14.00 19.00 -4.57
CA GLY A 83 13.03 17.90 -4.44
C GLY A 83 11.96 18.10 -3.37
N ALA A 84 12.03 19.17 -2.55
CA ALA A 84 11.00 19.48 -1.56
C ALA A 84 9.70 19.93 -2.23
N CYS A 85 8.54 19.66 -1.62
CA CYS A 85 7.27 20.19 -2.12
C CYS A 85 7.26 21.73 -2.00
N THR A 86 6.61 22.41 -2.94
CA THR A 86 6.48 23.87 -2.90
C THR A 86 5.37 24.35 -1.95
N GLY A 87 4.50 23.43 -1.51
CA GLY A 87 3.47 23.64 -0.48
C GLY A 87 2.95 22.32 0.06
N THR A 88 2.16 22.40 1.12
CA THR A 88 1.56 21.27 1.85
C THR A 88 0.15 20.94 1.38
N GLU A 89 -0.48 21.85 0.63
CA GLU A 89 -1.82 21.68 0.10
C GLU A 89 -1.95 22.22 -1.32
N GLY A 90 -2.78 21.53 -2.11
CA GLY A 90 -3.12 21.90 -3.47
C GLY A 90 -4.23 21.01 -4.00
N THR A 91 -4.16 20.70 -5.29
CA THR A 91 -5.01 19.72 -5.95
C THR A 91 -4.24 18.43 -6.21
N VAL A 92 -4.95 17.36 -6.53
CA VAL A 92 -4.35 16.06 -6.82
C VAL A 92 -3.53 16.15 -8.12
N PRO A 93 -2.24 15.76 -8.13
CA PRO A 93 -1.37 15.74 -9.31
C PRO A 93 -1.76 14.59 -10.25
N TYR A 94 -2.93 14.73 -10.88
CA TYR A 94 -3.64 13.64 -11.56
C TYR A 94 -2.86 13.04 -12.73
N ARG A 95 -1.96 13.81 -13.36
CA ARG A 95 -1.16 13.35 -14.50
C ARG A 95 -0.02 12.44 -14.05
N ASP A 96 0.56 12.68 -12.87
CA ASP A 96 1.61 11.82 -12.31
C ASP A 96 1.07 10.47 -11.86
N ILE A 97 -0.12 10.46 -11.25
CA ILE A 97 -0.78 9.22 -10.77
C ILE A 97 -1.61 8.51 -11.84
N GLY A 98 -1.48 8.91 -13.11
CA GLY A 98 -2.11 8.21 -14.24
C GLY A 98 -3.63 8.37 -14.36
N LEU A 99 -4.22 9.40 -13.74
CA LEU A 99 -5.64 9.72 -13.81
C LEU A 99 -5.93 10.83 -14.82
N ARG A 100 -7.21 11.03 -15.12
CA ARG A 100 -7.69 12.17 -15.93
C ARG A 100 -8.22 13.26 -15.02
N LEU A 101 -8.27 14.49 -15.54
CA LEU A 101 -8.88 15.63 -14.84
C LEU A 101 -10.34 15.37 -14.41
N SER A 102 -11.07 14.51 -15.13
CA SER A 102 -12.43 14.08 -14.77
C SER A 102 -12.49 13.22 -13.51
N ASP A 103 -11.42 12.47 -13.24
CA ASP A 103 -11.38 11.45 -12.19
C ASP A 103 -10.94 12.05 -10.84
N VAL A 104 -10.42 13.29 -10.87
CA VAL A 104 -10.03 14.07 -9.68
C VAL A 104 -10.98 15.24 -9.40
N ARG A 105 -12.16 15.19 -10.00
CA ARG A 105 -13.27 16.09 -9.65
C ARG A 105 -14.30 15.33 -8.85
N ASP A 106 -14.81 15.96 -7.79
CA ASP A 106 -15.96 15.43 -7.07
C ASP A 106 -17.22 15.40 -7.97
N GLY A 107 -18.30 14.79 -7.50
CA GLY A 107 -19.56 14.71 -8.25
C GLY A 107 -20.23 16.05 -8.54
N PHE A 108 -19.72 17.15 -7.97
CA PHE A 108 -20.15 18.53 -8.23
C PHE A 108 -19.15 19.30 -9.10
N SER A 109 -18.17 18.61 -9.68
CA SER A 109 -17.14 19.12 -10.59
C SER A 109 -16.08 20.01 -9.93
N ASN A 110 -15.98 20.06 -8.61
CA ASN A 110 -14.86 20.73 -7.93
C ASN A 110 -13.65 19.81 -7.90
N LEU A 111 -12.45 20.39 -7.96
CA LEU A 111 -11.23 19.60 -7.79
C LEU A 111 -11.12 19.11 -6.36
N VAL A 112 -10.73 17.85 -6.20
CA VAL A 112 -10.42 17.27 -4.89
C VAL A 112 -9.19 17.98 -4.33
N ARG A 113 -9.32 18.50 -3.10
CA ARG A 113 -8.19 19.06 -2.35
C ARG A 113 -7.28 17.92 -1.90
N TYR A 114 -5.98 18.14 -2.01
CA TYR A 114 -4.93 17.21 -1.62
C TYR A 114 -4.00 17.90 -0.63
N ALA A 115 -4.07 17.47 0.64
CA ALA A 115 -3.20 17.91 1.72
C ALA A 115 -2.24 16.78 2.09
N VAL A 116 -0.97 17.13 2.32
CA VAL A 116 0.13 16.19 2.61
C VAL A 116 0.93 16.68 3.81
N ASN A 117 1.59 15.76 4.52
CA ASN A 117 2.30 16.03 5.77
C ASN A 117 3.00 17.41 5.80
N GLU A 118 2.81 18.20 6.86
CA GLU A 118 3.27 19.59 6.90
C GLU A 118 4.80 19.77 6.72
N GLY A 119 5.56 18.71 7.01
CA GLY A 119 7.01 18.69 6.86
C GLY A 119 7.53 18.64 5.42
N VAL A 120 6.67 18.44 4.41
CA VAL A 120 7.11 18.24 3.01
C VAL A 120 7.75 19.46 2.34
N THR A 121 7.62 20.65 2.92
CA THR A 121 8.30 21.86 2.41
C THR A 121 9.72 22.01 2.93
N VAL A 122 10.12 21.16 3.90
CA VAL A 122 11.43 21.17 4.54
C VAL A 122 12.19 19.92 4.10
N ILE A 123 13.19 20.10 3.24
CA ILE A 123 13.94 18.98 2.66
C ILE A 123 14.57 18.04 3.71
N ALA A 124 15.01 18.58 4.84
CA ALA A 124 15.58 17.79 5.94
C ALA A 124 14.56 16.83 6.55
N ASN A 125 13.29 17.22 6.64
CA ASN A 125 12.22 16.35 7.15
C ASN A 125 11.89 15.25 6.14
N MET A 126 11.92 15.56 4.84
CA MET A 126 11.69 14.56 3.79
C MET A 126 12.85 13.54 3.69
N GLN A 127 14.07 13.95 4.03
CA GLN A 127 15.24 13.07 4.07
C GLN A 127 15.34 12.25 5.37
N ASP A 128 14.51 12.56 6.38
CA ASP A 128 14.51 11.87 7.67
C ASP A 128 13.57 10.67 7.63
N VAL A 129 14.15 9.46 7.67
CA VAL A 129 13.42 8.19 7.70
C VAL A 129 12.45 8.09 8.89
N ALA A 130 12.70 8.81 9.98
CA ALA A 130 11.84 8.84 11.16
C ALA A 130 10.76 9.94 11.10
N HIS A 131 10.61 10.64 9.97
CA HIS A 131 9.58 11.66 9.78
C HIS A 131 8.63 11.27 8.64
N SER A 132 7.32 11.44 8.83
CA SER A 132 6.31 11.12 7.81
C SER A 132 6.40 11.97 6.52
N ALA A 133 7.22 13.03 6.49
CA ALA A 133 7.48 13.76 5.25
C ALA A 133 8.33 12.91 4.27
N SER A 134 9.01 11.88 4.75
CA SER A 134 9.80 10.96 3.92
C SER A 134 8.97 10.14 2.93
N TYR A 135 7.65 9.99 3.15
CA TYR A 135 6.74 9.40 2.16
C TYR A 135 6.77 10.15 0.82
N PHE A 136 7.18 11.43 0.81
CA PHE A 136 7.16 12.28 -0.38
C PHE A 136 8.55 12.53 -0.97
N CYS A 137 9.60 11.91 -0.44
CA CYS A 137 10.98 12.14 -0.90
C CYS A 137 11.26 11.36 -2.18
N ASN A 138 11.35 12.06 -3.31
CA ASN A 138 11.72 11.46 -4.59
C ASN A 138 13.26 11.40 -4.79
N ARG A 139 13.71 10.91 -5.95
CA ARG A 139 15.16 10.79 -6.28
C ARG A 139 15.93 12.11 -6.18
N THR A 140 15.29 13.24 -6.42
CA THR A 140 15.90 14.57 -6.35
C THR A 140 16.06 15.01 -4.89
N CYS A 141 15.09 14.66 -4.04
CA CYS A 141 15.13 14.90 -2.60
C CYS A 141 16.30 14.15 -1.94
N SER A 142 16.67 12.95 -2.39
CA SER A 142 17.76 12.15 -1.80
C SER A 142 19.19 12.60 -2.17
N GLN A 143 19.39 13.76 -2.79
CA GLN A 143 20.74 14.25 -3.12
C GLN A 143 21.31 15.16 -2.02
N GLY A 144 22.25 14.63 -1.20
CA GLY A 144 23.21 15.47 -0.47
C GLY A 144 23.44 15.23 1.03
N ALA A 145 22.72 14.32 1.69
CA ALA A 145 22.94 14.03 3.12
C ALA A 145 22.61 12.59 3.57
N VAL A 146 21.73 11.89 2.86
CA VAL A 146 21.58 10.43 2.87
C VAL A 146 22.42 9.88 1.71
N SER A 147 23.07 8.72 1.88
CA SER A 147 23.81 8.05 0.79
C SER A 147 22.96 8.05 -0.48
N ALA A 148 23.40 8.84 -1.46
CA ALA A 148 22.54 9.30 -2.54
C ALA A 148 21.96 8.13 -3.36
N GLY A 149 20.62 7.99 -3.39
CA GLY A 149 19.92 7.32 -4.48
C GLY A 149 19.06 6.09 -4.15
N VAL A 150 18.92 5.67 -2.90
CA VAL A 150 18.02 4.58 -2.52
C VAL A 150 16.64 5.15 -2.17
N LEU A 151 15.61 4.69 -2.88
CA LEU A 151 14.21 4.89 -2.54
C LEU A 151 13.62 3.51 -2.15
N PRO A 152 12.56 3.46 -1.31
CA PRO A 152 11.93 4.59 -0.61
C PRO A 152 12.80 5.15 0.52
N VAL A 153 12.58 6.42 0.90
CA VAL A 153 13.19 6.99 2.12
C VAL A 153 12.42 6.60 3.38
N PHE A 154 11.10 6.43 3.27
CA PHE A 154 10.31 5.93 4.39
C PHE A 154 10.63 4.45 4.65
N GLN A 155 10.48 4.05 5.91
CA GLN A 155 10.77 2.73 6.47
C GLN A 155 9.63 2.31 7.40
N LEU A 156 9.72 1.12 8.00
CA LEU A 156 8.73 0.67 8.97
C LEU A 156 8.62 1.59 10.20
N ILE A 157 9.75 2.13 10.67
CA ILE A 157 9.81 3.12 11.75
C ILE A 157 9.21 4.48 11.39
N THR A 158 9.02 4.80 10.11
CA THR A 158 8.42 6.09 9.73
C THR A 158 7.03 6.20 10.36
N PRO A 159 6.75 7.25 11.15
CA PRO A 159 5.46 7.41 11.79
C PRO A 159 4.29 7.46 10.78
N PRO A 160 3.08 7.01 11.15
CA PRO A 160 2.71 6.61 12.51
C PRO A 160 3.20 5.20 12.87
N VAL A 161 3.62 5.07 14.13
CA VAL A 161 3.93 3.81 14.82
C VAL A 161 3.38 3.85 16.25
N ALA A 162 3.39 2.73 16.96
CA ALA A 162 2.91 2.69 18.34
C ALA A 162 3.72 3.65 19.24
N GLY A 163 3.08 4.72 19.70
CA GLY A 163 3.69 5.74 20.56
C GLY A 163 4.28 6.95 19.83
N ASP A 164 4.26 6.97 18.50
CA ASP A 164 4.63 8.13 17.70
C ASP A 164 3.61 8.37 16.57
N ALA A 165 2.85 9.45 16.71
CA ALA A 165 1.87 9.95 15.76
C ALA A 165 2.49 10.45 14.44
N GLY A 166 3.75 10.89 14.50
CA GLY A 166 4.41 11.61 13.41
C GLY A 166 4.06 13.09 13.40
N GLN A 167 5.09 13.94 13.39
CA GLN A 167 4.90 15.39 13.31
C GLN A 167 4.34 15.80 11.93
N GLY A 168 3.40 16.73 11.93
CA GLY A 168 2.79 17.28 10.72
C GLY A 168 1.80 16.35 10.00
N ASN A 169 1.43 15.21 10.60
CA ASN A 169 0.29 14.41 10.13
C ASN A 169 -1.03 15.07 10.58
N TYR A 170 -2.09 14.75 9.86
CA TYR A 170 -3.41 15.36 10.03
C TYR A 170 -4.36 14.47 10.83
N ASP A 171 -5.27 15.10 11.55
CA ASP A 171 -6.38 14.44 12.24
C ASP A 171 -7.72 14.90 11.69
N VAL A 172 -8.70 14.00 11.70
CA VAL A 172 -10.06 14.28 11.22
C VAL A 172 -11.02 14.11 12.39
N CYS A 173 -11.62 15.19 12.85
CA CYS A 173 -12.67 15.15 13.85
C CYS A 173 -13.91 14.42 13.35
N SER A 174 -14.52 13.67 14.27
CA SER A 174 -15.81 13.03 14.07
C SER A 174 -16.98 14.00 14.23
N GLU A 175 -18.16 13.56 13.77
CA GLU A 175 -19.40 14.33 13.87
C GLU A 175 -19.85 14.67 15.31
N ALA A 176 -19.27 14.01 16.31
CA ALA A 176 -19.51 14.30 17.71
C ALA A 176 -18.89 15.65 18.15
N ALA A 177 -17.90 16.15 17.41
CA ALA A 177 -17.24 17.43 17.70
C ALA A 177 -17.99 18.59 17.03
N SER A 178 -18.43 19.57 17.82
CA SER A 178 -19.08 20.79 17.30
C SER A 178 -18.11 21.84 16.73
N SER A 179 -16.82 21.65 16.99
CA SER A 179 -15.67 22.37 16.44
C SER A 179 -14.47 21.41 16.50
N CYS A 180 -13.58 21.43 15.50
CA CYS A 180 -12.42 20.56 15.55
C CYS A 180 -11.31 21.19 16.40
N SER A 181 -10.61 20.35 17.16
CA SER A 181 -9.50 20.72 18.04
C SER A 181 -8.76 19.44 18.42
N GLU A 182 -7.50 19.53 18.85
CA GLU A 182 -6.73 18.37 19.33
C GLU A 182 -7.40 17.59 20.49
N SER A 183 -8.37 18.20 21.18
CA SER A 183 -9.12 17.54 22.27
C SER A 183 -10.42 16.85 21.83
N SER A 184 -10.77 16.98 20.56
CA SER A 184 -12.01 16.45 20.00
C SER A 184 -11.94 14.93 19.80
N GLN A 185 -13.09 14.29 19.61
CA GLN A 185 -13.13 12.88 19.21
C GLN A 185 -12.79 12.77 17.73
N MET A 186 -11.73 12.03 17.41
CA MET A 186 -11.27 11.81 16.04
C MET A 186 -11.98 10.63 15.37
N ALA A 187 -12.30 10.80 14.10
CA ALA A 187 -12.73 9.75 13.18
C ALA A 187 -11.53 9.06 12.51
N TYR A 188 -10.46 9.83 12.24
CA TYR A 188 -9.19 9.35 11.72
C TYR A 188 -8.05 10.11 12.40
N ASP A 189 -6.98 9.41 12.73
CA ASP A 189 -5.79 9.96 13.37
C ASP A 189 -4.54 9.74 12.50
N ASN A 190 -3.59 10.67 12.55
CA ASN A 190 -2.23 10.53 12.01
C ASN A 190 -2.16 10.23 10.51
N LEU A 191 -2.97 10.95 9.72
CA LEU A 191 -2.99 10.82 8.27
C LEU A 191 -1.82 11.58 7.64
N SER A 192 -1.05 10.92 6.77
CA SER A 192 0.02 11.57 6.01
C SER A 192 -0.50 12.27 4.76
N VAL A 193 -1.70 11.90 4.31
CA VAL A 193 -2.45 12.52 3.22
C VAL A 193 -3.91 12.67 3.62
N VAL A 194 -4.51 13.82 3.31
CA VAL A 194 -5.96 14.06 3.37
C VAL A 194 -6.48 14.51 2.01
N LEU A 195 -7.58 13.88 1.58
CA LEU A 195 -8.34 14.19 0.39
C LEU A 195 -9.70 14.75 0.80
N VAL A 196 -10.08 15.90 0.25
CA VAL A 196 -11.39 16.51 0.51
C VAL A 196 -12.16 16.72 -0.78
N ALA A 197 -13.35 16.12 -0.85
CA ALA A 197 -14.38 16.49 -1.81
C ALA A 197 -15.31 17.52 -1.16
N GLY A 198 -15.23 18.78 -1.61
CA GLY A 198 -16.00 19.90 -1.06
C GLY A 198 -17.46 19.99 -1.56
N ASN A 199 -17.85 19.09 -2.47
CA ASN A 199 -19.21 18.91 -2.97
C ASN A 199 -19.94 20.21 -3.33
N GLN A 200 -21.16 20.48 -2.84
CA GLN A 200 -21.95 21.60 -3.35
C GLN A 200 -21.28 22.97 -3.17
N ARG A 201 -20.40 23.09 -2.17
CA ARG A 201 -19.71 24.34 -1.82
C ARG A 201 -18.20 24.29 -2.03
N GLY A 202 -17.69 23.25 -2.70
CA GLY A 202 -16.27 23.05 -2.98
C GLY A 202 -15.63 24.17 -3.82
N GLY A 203 -16.41 24.88 -4.64
CA GLY A 203 -15.97 26.04 -5.42
C GLY A 203 -16.10 27.39 -4.71
N VAL A 204 -16.64 27.41 -3.49
CA VAL A 204 -16.79 28.63 -2.66
C VAL A 204 -15.50 28.86 -1.87
N SER A 205 -15.13 30.13 -1.67
CA SER A 205 -13.96 30.50 -0.85
C SER A 205 -14.10 29.95 0.57
N CYS A 206 -13.00 29.47 1.17
CA CYS A 206 -13.04 28.80 2.46
C CYS A 206 -13.70 29.65 3.57
N ASN A 207 -13.39 30.95 3.61
CA ASN A 207 -13.94 31.90 4.59
C ASN A 207 -15.45 32.18 4.41
N GLU A 208 -16.04 31.73 3.31
CA GLU A 208 -17.47 31.88 2.98
C GLU A 208 -18.26 30.57 3.17
N ARG A 209 -17.60 29.54 3.72
CA ARG A 209 -18.21 28.25 4.08
C ARG A 209 -18.70 28.27 5.53
N GLY A 210 -19.55 27.31 5.87
CA GLY A 210 -19.97 27.14 7.26
C GLY A 210 -18.80 26.65 8.12
N PRO A 211 -18.82 26.84 9.46
CA PRO A 211 -17.68 26.52 10.32
C PRO A 211 -17.10 25.10 10.15
N LEU A 212 -17.96 24.10 9.90
CA LEU A 212 -17.53 22.72 9.69
C LEU A 212 -16.93 22.45 8.30
N GLU A 213 -17.44 23.12 7.27
CA GLU A 213 -16.88 23.04 5.90
C GLU A 213 -15.60 23.88 5.77
N SER A 214 -15.49 24.98 6.51
CA SER A 214 -14.29 25.81 6.51
C SER A 214 -13.10 25.12 7.17
N GLU A 215 -13.36 24.25 8.15
CA GLU A 215 -12.32 23.38 8.73
C GLU A 215 -11.60 22.57 7.66
N ASN A 216 -12.30 22.11 6.62
CA ASN A 216 -11.70 21.29 5.57
C ASN A 216 -10.89 22.08 4.52
N CYS A 217 -10.59 23.36 4.78
CA CYS A 217 -9.88 24.23 3.83
C CYS A 217 -9.16 25.44 4.45
N ASP A 218 -9.10 25.57 5.77
CA ASP A 218 -8.49 26.73 6.45
C ASP A 218 -6.96 26.62 6.58
N GLY A 219 -6.43 25.42 6.30
CA GLY A 219 -5.00 25.17 6.11
C GLY A 219 -4.25 24.80 7.39
N ASP A 220 -4.96 24.38 8.43
CA ASP A 220 -4.33 23.79 9.61
C ASP A 220 -4.29 22.25 9.55
N ALA A 221 -3.84 21.61 10.64
CA ALA A 221 -3.65 20.17 10.70
C ALA A 221 -4.95 19.38 10.99
N LEU A 222 -6.10 20.05 11.05
CA LEU A 222 -7.36 19.49 11.49
C LEU A 222 -8.41 19.54 10.37
N PHE A 223 -9.15 18.45 10.24
CA PHE A 223 -10.27 18.33 9.32
C PHE A 223 -11.50 17.88 10.07
N TRP A 224 -12.67 18.02 9.46
CA TRP A 224 -13.92 17.57 10.05
C TRP A 224 -14.73 16.72 9.09
N GLN A 225 -15.24 15.60 9.61
CA GLN A 225 -16.15 14.75 8.88
C GLN A 225 -17.39 14.40 9.71
N GLY A 226 -18.53 14.38 9.02
CA GLY A 226 -19.77 13.93 9.62
C GLY A 226 -20.90 13.69 8.64
N SER A 227 -22.08 13.42 9.19
CA SER A 227 -23.30 13.23 8.42
C SER A 227 -23.81 14.53 7.81
N PHE A 228 -24.63 14.39 6.76
CA PHE A 228 -25.31 15.51 6.11
C PHE A 228 -26.14 16.33 7.11
N ALA A 229 -25.82 17.62 7.27
CA ALA A 229 -26.43 18.47 8.29
C ALA A 229 -26.72 19.89 7.78
N GLU A 230 -27.87 20.46 8.13
CA GLU A 230 -28.17 21.87 7.82
C GLU A 230 -27.15 22.79 8.49
N MET A 231 -26.67 23.80 7.77
CA MET A 231 -25.81 24.84 8.32
C MET A 231 -26.65 26.09 8.60
N PRO A 232 -26.86 26.51 9.86
CA PRO A 232 -27.67 27.70 10.14
C PRO A 232 -26.94 29.02 9.88
N SER A 233 -25.60 29.00 9.92
CA SER A 233 -24.73 30.17 9.75
C SER A 233 -24.51 30.57 8.29
N VAL A 234 -24.71 29.64 7.35
CA VAL A 234 -24.63 29.86 5.89
C VAL A 234 -25.74 29.08 5.19
N SER A 235 -26.32 29.58 4.11
CA SER A 235 -27.33 28.79 3.38
C SER A 235 -26.70 27.52 2.78
N GLY A 236 -27.17 26.35 3.19
CA GLY A 236 -26.74 25.06 2.66
C GLY A 236 -26.74 23.94 3.69
N PHE A 237 -26.01 22.87 3.36
CA PHE A 237 -25.80 21.71 4.21
C PHE A 237 -24.31 21.38 4.22
N PHE A 238 -23.78 20.93 5.36
CA PHE A 238 -22.49 20.27 5.38
C PHE A 238 -22.61 18.99 4.55
N ASP A 239 -21.78 18.86 3.54
CA ASP A 239 -21.79 17.73 2.63
C ASP A 239 -20.40 17.24 2.24
N ASP A 240 -19.33 17.82 2.79
CA ASP A 240 -17.95 17.43 2.48
C ASP A 240 -17.68 15.95 2.80
N TYR A 241 -16.89 15.32 1.93
CA TYR A 241 -16.30 14.02 2.22
C TYR A 241 -14.79 14.14 2.40
N VAL A 242 -14.32 13.65 3.53
CA VAL A 242 -12.89 13.53 3.84
C VAL A 242 -12.49 12.06 3.70
N SER A 243 -11.33 11.82 3.12
CA SER A 243 -10.69 10.51 3.05
C SER A 243 -9.19 10.68 3.25
N GLY A 244 -8.52 9.75 3.91
CA GLY A 244 -7.10 9.87 4.20
C GLY A 244 -6.29 8.66 3.76
N LEU A 245 -4.97 8.84 3.65
CA LEU A 245 -4.00 7.75 3.67
C LEU A 245 -3.13 7.91 4.92
N SER A 246 -3.18 6.91 5.79
CA SER A 246 -2.22 6.80 6.89
C SER A 246 -0.88 6.27 6.38
N GLY A 247 0.22 6.58 7.09
CA GLY A 247 1.50 5.93 6.81
C GLY A 247 1.46 4.41 6.97
N TYR A 248 0.57 3.86 7.80
CA TYR A 248 0.34 2.41 7.87
C TYR A 248 -0.19 1.84 6.55
N GLU A 249 -1.17 2.50 5.93
CA GLU A 249 -1.72 2.07 4.63
C GLU A 249 -0.68 2.18 3.52
N ILE A 250 0.14 3.24 3.53
CA ILE A 250 1.23 3.41 2.56
C ILE A 250 2.24 2.27 2.69
N LYS A 251 2.74 2.03 3.92
CA LYS A 251 3.70 0.96 4.22
C LYS A 251 3.15 -0.42 3.91
N SER A 252 1.94 -0.74 4.38
CA SER A 252 1.32 -2.05 4.17
C SER A 252 0.99 -2.34 2.72
N ASN A 253 0.60 -1.33 1.92
CA ASN A 253 0.42 -1.54 0.49
C ASN A 253 1.74 -1.80 -0.22
N PHE A 254 2.77 -1.02 0.11
CA PHE A 254 4.10 -1.15 -0.48
C PHE A 254 4.75 -2.51 -0.18
N LEU A 255 4.54 -3.05 1.03
CA LEU A 255 5.09 -4.35 1.42
C LEU A 255 4.39 -5.55 0.75
N LYS A 256 3.24 -5.38 0.10
CA LYS A 256 2.58 -6.50 -0.62
C LYS A 256 3.33 -6.90 -1.88
N THR A 257 4.03 -5.94 -2.47
CA THR A 257 4.72 -5.98 -3.76
C THR A 257 6.22 -5.80 -3.58
N HIS A 258 6.64 -5.22 -2.45
CA HIS A 258 8.03 -5.05 -2.06
C HIS A 258 8.24 -5.57 -0.63
N PRO A 259 8.07 -6.88 -0.40
CA PRO A 259 8.01 -7.48 0.93
C PRO A 259 9.20 -7.14 1.81
N ASN A 260 10.37 -6.81 1.23
CA ASN A 260 11.62 -6.53 1.95
C ASN A 260 12.11 -5.07 1.92
N ALA A 261 11.36 -4.15 1.32
CA ALA A 261 11.90 -2.83 0.97
C ALA A 261 11.87 -1.77 2.10
N LEU A 262 11.27 -2.04 3.28
CA LEU A 262 11.08 -1.03 4.35
C LEU A 262 11.74 -1.38 5.70
N PHE A 263 12.58 -2.42 5.78
CA PHE A 263 12.98 -3.02 7.07
C PHE A 263 14.19 -2.41 7.78
N ASP A 264 14.97 -1.51 7.18
CA ASP A 264 16.05 -0.85 7.92
C ASP A 264 15.42 0.08 8.96
N ASN A 265 15.49 -0.28 10.25
CA ASN A 265 14.92 0.51 11.35
C ASN A 265 15.98 1.30 12.12
N SER A 266 17.12 1.65 11.50
CA SER A 266 18.19 2.36 12.19
C SER A 266 18.14 3.89 11.99
N LEU A 267 17.93 4.61 13.10
CA LEU A 267 18.09 6.06 13.18
C LEU A 267 19.57 6.44 12.92
N GLY A 268 19.85 6.83 11.68
CA GLY A 268 21.05 7.55 11.30
C GLY A 268 22.29 6.68 11.08
N GLY A 269 22.60 6.42 9.81
CA GLY A 269 23.91 5.89 9.41
C GLY A 269 23.82 5.10 8.12
N GLY A 270 23.79 5.80 6.98
CA GLY A 270 23.78 5.16 5.67
C GLY A 270 24.98 4.23 5.47
N THR A 271 24.68 2.94 5.38
CA THR A 271 25.23 1.92 4.48
C THR A 271 24.51 0.62 4.88
N PRO A 272 23.97 -0.18 3.95
CA PRO A 272 23.37 -1.46 4.29
C PRO A 272 24.50 -2.38 4.75
N THR A 273 24.75 -2.46 6.05
CA THR A 273 25.79 -3.37 6.59
C THR A 273 25.26 -4.78 6.87
N SER A 274 23.97 -5.02 6.64
CA SER A 274 23.38 -6.37 6.68
C SER A 274 21.96 -6.29 6.14
N PRO A 275 21.53 -7.15 5.19
CA PRO A 275 20.11 -7.28 4.87
C PRO A 275 19.36 -7.79 6.11
N GLU A 276 18.28 -7.14 6.53
CA GLU A 276 17.53 -7.60 7.69
C GLU A 276 16.61 -8.78 7.34
N VAL A 277 16.61 -9.73 8.26
CA VAL A 277 15.82 -10.96 8.38
C VAL A 277 14.33 -10.65 8.14
N PRO A 278 13.58 -11.45 7.35
CA PRO A 278 12.12 -11.40 7.35
C PRO A 278 11.60 -11.49 8.80
N VAL A 279 10.35 -11.08 9.07
CA VAL A 279 9.74 -11.15 10.42
C VAL A 279 8.61 -12.18 10.41
N LEU A 280 8.59 -13.07 11.41
CA LEU A 280 7.65 -14.19 11.50
C LEU A 280 6.21 -13.67 11.27
N PRO A 281 5.39 -14.31 10.41
CA PRO A 281 4.04 -13.84 10.15
C PRO A 281 3.24 -13.72 11.46
N SER A 282 2.96 -12.50 11.90
CA SER A 282 2.15 -12.25 13.09
C SER A 282 0.71 -11.95 12.65
N GLY A 283 -0.12 -12.99 12.57
CA GLY A 283 -1.52 -12.91 12.15
C GLY A 283 -2.33 -14.13 12.57
N THR A 284 -3.66 -14.07 12.39
CA THR A 284 -4.52 -15.26 12.51
C THR A 284 -4.45 -16.05 11.21
N PHE A 285 -3.85 -17.23 11.25
CA PHE A 285 -3.89 -18.17 10.12
C PHE A 285 -5.30 -18.71 9.93
N ASP A 286 -5.70 -18.93 8.68
CA ASP A 286 -7.03 -19.49 8.36
C ASP A 286 -7.16 -20.92 8.88
N THR A 287 -6.07 -21.68 8.84
CA THR A 287 -5.96 -23.02 9.41
C THR A 287 -4.74 -23.11 10.31
N THR A 288 -4.91 -23.65 11.52
CA THR A 288 -3.81 -24.01 12.41
C THR A 288 -3.87 -25.50 12.74
N ILE A 289 -2.79 -26.22 12.43
CA ILE A 289 -2.56 -27.61 12.80
C ILE A 289 -1.70 -27.63 14.05
N SER A 290 -2.29 -28.11 15.15
CA SER A 290 -1.58 -28.25 16.42
C SER A 290 -0.78 -29.57 16.44
N GLY A 291 0.54 -29.47 16.31
CA GLY A 291 1.45 -30.60 16.17
C GLY A 291 1.94 -30.79 14.73
N ASP A 292 2.28 -32.03 14.38
CA ASP A 292 2.88 -32.36 13.09
C ASP A 292 1.83 -32.57 11.99
N PHE A 293 2.14 -32.18 10.76
CA PHE A 293 1.38 -32.51 9.56
C PHE A 293 1.86 -33.85 9.01
N ASN A 294 0.98 -34.86 8.93
CA ASN A 294 1.37 -36.23 8.60
C ASN A 294 0.66 -36.80 7.36
N ASP A 295 -0.43 -36.19 6.89
CA ASP A 295 -1.05 -36.57 5.62
C ASP A 295 -1.88 -35.44 4.98
N SER A 296 -2.23 -35.62 3.69
CA SER A 296 -2.99 -34.64 2.89
C SER A 296 -4.45 -34.42 3.35
N GLY A 297 -4.92 -35.14 4.37
CA GLY A 297 -6.22 -34.94 5.00
C GLY A 297 -6.17 -33.89 6.11
N ASP A 298 -4.99 -33.56 6.65
CA ASP A 298 -4.81 -32.56 7.70
C ASP A 298 -5.03 -31.12 7.18
N PHE A 299 -4.77 -30.88 5.88
CA PHE A 299 -5.03 -29.63 5.18
C PHE A 299 -5.27 -29.86 3.69
N LEU A 300 -6.23 -29.13 3.12
CA LEU A 300 -6.61 -29.22 1.71
C LEU A 300 -6.51 -27.85 1.04
N ALA A 301 -5.39 -27.60 0.36
CA ALA A 301 -5.18 -26.38 -0.39
C ALA A 301 -6.22 -26.15 -1.50
N THR A 302 -6.57 -24.89 -1.71
CA THR A 302 -7.49 -24.42 -2.75
C THR A 302 -6.71 -23.82 -3.93
N ASN A 303 -7.35 -23.03 -4.81
CA ASN A 303 -6.66 -22.29 -5.87
C ASN A 303 -6.75 -20.78 -5.60
N GLY A 304 -6.94 -20.39 -4.34
CA GLY A 304 -6.89 -19.02 -3.87
C GLY A 304 -6.02 -18.96 -2.63
N ASP A 305 -5.79 -17.75 -2.14
CA ASP A 305 -4.90 -17.47 -1.02
C ASP A 305 -5.25 -18.32 0.20
N ASP A 306 -4.35 -19.22 0.57
CA ASP A 306 -4.49 -20.08 1.73
C ASP A 306 -3.48 -19.70 2.82
N SER A 307 -3.91 -19.73 4.08
CA SER A 307 -3.05 -19.44 5.23
C SER A 307 -3.01 -20.62 6.21
N LEU A 308 -1.83 -21.20 6.41
CA LEU A 308 -1.62 -22.40 7.22
C LEU A 308 -0.49 -22.22 8.25
N GLU A 309 -0.79 -22.50 9.50
CA GLU A 309 0.22 -22.71 10.55
C GLU A 309 0.27 -24.18 10.95
N ILE A 310 1.46 -24.77 10.95
CA ILE A 310 1.78 -26.07 11.55
C ILE A 310 2.66 -25.78 12.75
N THR A 311 2.23 -26.11 13.97
CA THR A 311 3.03 -25.80 15.17
C THR A 311 4.17 -26.80 15.43
N GLY A 312 4.14 -27.96 14.77
CA GLY A 312 5.19 -28.99 14.79
C GLY A 312 5.88 -29.17 13.42
N ASP A 313 6.18 -30.42 13.06
CA ASP A 313 6.94 -30.78 11.85
C ASP A 313 6.02 -30.99 10.63
N LEU A 314 6.53 -30.71 9.42
CA LEU A 314 5.92 -31.11 8.14
C LEU A 314 6.47 -32.47 7.70
N ASN A 315 5.75 -33.57 7.97
CA ASN A 315 6.19 -34.95 7.71
C ASN A 315 5.62 -35.57 6.42
N ALA A 316 4.73 -34.88 5.72
CA ALA A 316 4.14 -35.33 4.48
C ALA A 316 4.09 -34.20 3.44
N LYS A 317 4.12 -34.57 2.16
CA LYS A 317 4.06 -33.59 1.06
C LYS A 317 2.90 -32.62 1.22
N LEU A 318 3.20 -31.34 1.11
CA LEU A 318 2.24 -30.23 1.09
C LEU A 318 2.37 -29.45 -0.22
N ASN A 319 1.24 -29.16 -0.85
CA ASN A 319 1.17 -28.38 -2.09
C ASN A 319 0.01 -27.38 -2.00
N PHE A 320 0.30 -26.09 -2.16
CA PHE A 320 -0.67 -24.99 -2.03
C PHE A 320 -1.35 -24.59 -3.36
N LYS A 321 -0.83 -25.06 -4.49
CA LYS A 321 -1.38 -24.85 -5.84
C LYS A 321 -1.29 -23.40 -6.32
N ASN A 322 -2.36 -22.62 -6.21
CA ASN A 322 -2.44 -21.27 -6.78
C ASN A 322 -2.96 -20.31 -5.72
N GLY A 323 -2.53 -19.05 -5.77
CA GLY A 323 -2.91 -18.00 -4.83
C GLY A 323 -1.70 -17.54 -4.03
N ASN A 324 -1.82 -16.42 -3.33
CA ASN A 324 -0.75 -15.89 -2.50
C ASN A 324 -0.84 -16.54 -1.12
N ASN A 325 -0.05 -17.60 -0.90
CA ASN A 325 -0.18 -18.45 0.27
C ASN A 325 0.76 -18.03 1.39
N THR A 326 0.34 -18.24 2.63
CA THR A 326 1.20 -18.03 3.79
C THR A 326 1.30 -19.32 4.60
N VAL A 327 2.51 -19.85 4.76
CA VAL A 327 2.76 -21.07 5.53
C VAL A 327 3.80 -20.85 6.61
N GLN A 328 3.49 -21.27 7.83
CA GLN A 328 4.43 -21.34 8.94
C GLN A 328 4.56 -22.78 9.44
N ILE A 329 5.80 -23.24 9.59
CA ILE A 329 6.17 -24.54 10.15
C ILE A 329 6.98 -24.30 11.42
N GLY A 330 6.44 -24.73 12.56
CA GLY A 330 7.02 -24.54 13.88
C GLY A 330 8.25 -25.40 14.16
N GLY A 331 8.35 -26.54 13.49
CA GLY A 331 9.47 -27.46 13.54
C GLY A 331 10.18 -27.60 12.19
N ASN A 332 10.56 -28.83 11.84
CA ASN A 332 11.31 -29.14 10.64
C ASN A 332 10.39 -29.40 9.43
N GLN A 333 10.90 -29.11 8.24
CA GLN A 333 10.31 -29.54 6.98
C GLN A 333 10.92 -30.87 6.53
N ASN A 334 10.26 -31.99 6.85
CA ASN A 334 10.76 -33.35 6.61
C ASN A 334 10.32 -33.97 5.27
N ASP A 335 9.29 -33.43 4.61
CA ASP A 335 8.83 -33.87 3.28
C ASP A 335 8.45 -32.66 2.41
N ALA A 336 8.31 -32.88 1.09
CA ALA A 336 8.29 -31.82 0.09
C ALA A 336 7.23 -30.74 0.33
N LEU A 337 7.65 -29.48 0.19
CA LEU A 337 6.80 -28.30 0.20
C LEU A 337 6.81 -27.65 -1.18
N ASP A 338 5.65 -27.21 -1.65
CA ASP A 338 5.41 -26.71 -3.00
C ASP A 338 4.32 -25.62 -2.91
N THR A 339 4.67 -24.35 -3.01
CA THR A 339 3.70 -23.25 -2.79
C THR A 339 2.91 -22.90 -4.05
N GLY A 340 3.57 -22.95 -5.21
CA GLY A 340 2.93 -23.17 -6.51
C GLY A 340 2.92 -21.93 -7.40
N THR A 341 1.85 -21.13 -7.41
CA THR A 341 1.81 -19.88 -8.19
C THR A 341 1.17 -18.78 -7.37
N GLY A 342 1.67 -17.56 -7.50
CA GLY A 342 1.28 -16.43 -6.67
C GLY A 342 2.43 -16.04 -5.74
N ASN A 343 2.37 -14.86 -5.15
CA ASN A 343 3.41 -14.38 -4.24
C ASN A 343 3.25 -15.05 -2.86
N ASP A 344 4.06 -16.06 -2.59
CA ASP A 344 3.98 -16.90 -1.40
C ASP A 344 4.93 -16.45 -0.28
N VAL A 345 4.56 -16.77 0.97
CA VAL A 345 5.38 -16.53 2.17
C VAL A 345 5.52 -17.82 2.97
N VAL A 346 6.74 -18.31 3.08
CA VAL A 346 7.10 -19.54 3.78
C VAL A 346 8.02 -19.24 4.96
N TRP A 347 7.66 -19.78 6.13
CA TRP A 347 8.50 -19.73 7.30
C TRP A 347 8.72 -21.09 7.93
N ILE A 348 9.98 -21.48 8.09
CA ILE A 348 10.40 -22.72 8.74
C ILE A 348 11.21 -22.34 9.97
N LEU A 349 10.64 -22.57 11.16
CA LEU A 349 11.28 -22.29 12.45
C LEU A 349 12.35 -23.34 12.82
N GLY A 350 12.33 -24.51 12.18
CA GLY A 350 13.35 -25.54 12.26
C GLY A 350 14.25 -25.61 11.01
N SER A 351 14.68 -26.83 10.67
CA SER A 351 15.52 -27.12 9.49
C SER A 351 14.70 -27.65 8.32
N SER A 352 15.20 -27.47 7.10
CA SER A 352 14.66 -28.07 5.89
C SER A 352 15.42 -29.36 5.53
N GLU A 353 14.71 -30.48 5.52
CA GLU A 353 15.24 -31.83 5.32
C GLU A 353 14.74 -32.46 4.00
N ALA A 354 13.91 -31.75 3.22
CA ALA A 354 13.39 -32.20 1.94
C ALA A 354 13.33 -31.07 0.89
N ALA A 355 12.73 -31.33 -0.28
CA ALA A 355 12.62 -30.35 -1.36
C ALA A 355 11.67 -29.21 -0.98
N ILE A 356 11.99 -28.00 -1.42
CA ILE A 356 11.10 -26.82 -1.41
C ILE A 356 11.03 -26.28 -2.85
N SER A 357 9.81 -26.11 -3.37
CA SER A 357 9.50 -25.29 -4.55
C SER A 357 8.69 -24.09 -4.08
N LEU A 358 9.10 -22.89 -4.46
CA LEU A 358 8.31 -21.67 -4.24
C LEU A 358 7.37 -21.47 -5.44
N GLY A 359 7.90 -21.44 -6.65
CA GLY A 359 7.10 -21.56 -7.86
C GLY A 359 7.16 -20.29 -8.69
N ALA A 360 6.02 -19.85 -9.22
CA ALA A 360 6.01 -18.65 -10.07
C ALA A 360 5.52 -17.42 -9.31
N GLU A 361 6.05 -16.25 -9.70
CA GLU A 361 5.86 -14.93 -9.08
C GLU A 361 6.79 -14.73 -7.86
N ASP A 362 6.63 -13.62 -7.12
CA ASP A 362 7.67 -13.14 -6.20
C ASP A 362 7.49 -13.76 -4.81
N ASP A 363 8.36 -14.70 -4.42
CA ASP A 363 8.21 -15.51 -3.21
C ASP A 363 9.17 -15.13 -2.08
N ASN A 364 8.76 -15.41 -0.84
CA ASN A 364 9.61 -15.25 0.34
C ASN A 364 9.73 -16.54 1.13
N LEU A 365 10.96 -16.95 1.42
CA LEU A 365 11.26 -18.11 2.25
C LEU A 365 12.24 -17.75 3.36
N THR A 366 11.88 -18.09 4.60
CA THR A 366 12.80 -18.05 5.74
C THR A 366 12.98 -19.43 6.36
N ILE A 367 14.23 -19.81 6.58
CA ILE A 367 14.62 -21.02 7.30
C ILE A 367 15.48 -20.59 8.49
N GLU A 368 14.98 -20.80 9.71
CA GLU A 368 15.70 -20.48 10.95
C GLU A 368 16.82 -21.48 11.26
N GLY A 369 16.67 -22.72 10.82
CA GLY A 369 17.67 -23.79 10.95
C GLY A 369 18.50 -24.01 9.69
N ASP A 370 18.97 -25.24 9.51
CA ASP A 370 19.84 -25.64 8.40
C ASP A 370 19.02 -26.04 7.16
N LEU A 371 19.63 -25.93 5.97
CA LEU A 371 19.15 -26.55 4.74
C LEU A 371 19.93 -27.86 4.49
N ASN A 372 19.35 -28.98 4.92
CA ASN A 372 19.96 -30.32 4.94
C ASN A 372 19.41 -31.29 3.89
N GLY A 373 18.30 -30.93 3.23
CA GLY A 373 17.51 -31.88 2.45
C GLY A 373 18.28 -32.60 1.35
N THR A 374 17.75 -33.73 0.87
CA THR A 374 18.39 -34.52 -0.22
C THR A 374 18.11 -33.97 -1.62
N LYS A 375 17.24 -32.97 -1.72
CA LYS A 375 16.80 -32.33 -2.97
C LYS A 375 16.98 -30.82 -2.85
N ALA A 376 17.23 -30.17 -3.99
CA ALA A 376 17.47 -28.73 -4.06
C ALA A 376 16.26 -27.92 -3.58
N LEU A 377 16.54 -26.75 -3.01
CA LEU A 377 15.59 -25.65 -2.87
C LEU A 377 15.49 -24.96 -4.24
N LYS A 378 14.26 -24.71 -4.69
CA LYS A 378 14.00 -24.03 -5.97
C LYS A 378 13.03 -22.86 -5.74
N ALA A 379 13.48 -21.65 -6.03
CA ALA A 379 12.59 -20.50 -6.04
C ALA A 379 11.74 -20.47 -7.33
N GLU A 380 12.34 -20.93 -8.45
CA GLU A 380 11.72 -21.11 -9.77
C GLU A 380 11.61 -19.82 -10.59
N GLY A 381 10.64 -18.93 -10.42
CA GLY A 381 10.76 -17.65 -11.11
C GLY A 381 9.82 -16.54 -10.66
N GLY A 382 10.33 -15.32 -10.72
CA GLY A 382 9.86 -14.17 -9.97
C GLY A 382 11.08 -13.53 -9.32
N ASP A 383 10.93 -12.36 -8.70
CA ASP A 383 12.02 -11.74 -7.95
C ASP A 383 11.97 -12.27 -6.50
N ASP A 384 12.70 -13.36 -6.23
CA ASP A 384 12.55 -14.16 -5.02
C ASP A 384 13.48 -13.73 -3.88
N PHE A 385 13.02 -13.90 -2.64
CA PHE A 385 13.85 -13.70 -1.44
C PHE A 385 13.91 -14.95 -0.58
N VAL A 386 15.12 -15.51 -0.43
CA VAL A 386 15.38 -16.68 0.40
C VAL A 386 16.37 -16.32 1.49
N TYR A 387 16.01 -16.58 2.75
CA TYR A 387 16.90 -16.39 3.89
C TYR A 387 17.08 -17.66 4.71
N ILE A 388 18.34 -18.07 4.86
CA ILE A 388 18.74 -19.26 5.59
C ILE A 388 19.67 -18.84 6.72
N LYS A 389 19.24 -19.03 7.97
CA LYS A 389 20.04 -18.68 9.15
C LYS A 389 21.09 -19.73 9.49
N GLY A 390 20.78 -21.00 9.26
CA GLY A 390 21.70 -22.11 9.49
C GLY A 390 22.64 -22.38 8.31
N ASP A 391 23.23 -23.57 8.34
CA ASP A 391 24.15 -24.03 7.30
C ASP A 391 23.39 -24.46 6.04
N VAL A 392 23.95 -24.11 4.87
CA VAL A 392 23.47 -24.57 3.56
C VAL A 392 24.24 -25.81 3.15
N ASN A 393 23.65 -26.98 3.40
CA ASN A 393 24.26 -28.29 3.15
C ASN A 393 23.83 -28.92 1.81
N ASN A 394 22.97 -28.26 1.05
CA ASN A 394 22.54 -28.71 -0.28
C ASN A 394 22.34 -27.54 -1.26
N THR A 395 22.03 -27.86 -2.51
CA THR A 395 21.88 -26.90 -3.60
C THR A 395 20.69 -25.95 -3.39
N VAL A 396 20.92 -24.67 -3.68
CA VAL A 396 19.91 -23.62 -3.79
C VAL A 396 19.90 -23.11 -5.23
N ASP A 397 18.73 -23.09 -5.87
CA ASP A 397 18.50 -22.65 -7.25
C ASP A 397 17.43 -21.54 -7.20
N MET A 398 17.85 -20.30 -7.44
CA MET A 398 16.96 -19.13 -7.37
C MET A 398 16.13 -18.95 -8.65
N GLY A 399 16.55 -19.54 -9.78
CA GLY A 399 15.67 -19.63 -10.95
C GLY A 399 15.72 -18.41 -11.87
N THR A 400 14.59 -17.75 -12.13
CA THR A 400 14.55 -16.60 -13.06
C THR A 400 13.94 -15.37 -12.41
N GLY A 401 14.60 -14.22 -12.52
CA GLY A 401 14.17 -12.98 -11.89
C GLY A 401 15.39 -12.32 -11.26
N ASN A 402 15.20 -11.23 -10.52
CA ASN A 402 16.28 -10.59 -9.78
C ASN A 402 16.22 -11.05 -8.32
N ASP A 403 16.97 -12.10 -8.02
CA ASP A 403 16.80 -12.84 -6.80
C ASP A 403 17.72 -12.37 -5.68
N SER A 404 17.32 -12.64 -4.44
CA SER A 404 18.07 -12.31 -3.24
C SER A 404 18.18 -13.52 -2.31
N LEU A 405 19.40 -14.03 -2.16
CA LEU A 405 19.71 -15.13 -1.26
C LEU A 405 20.53 -14.62 -0.08
N LYS A 406 20.06 -14.80 1.14
CA LYS A 406 20.80 -14.48 2.36
C LYS A 406 21.17 -15.74 3.13
N ILE A 407 22.43 -15.83 3.55
CA ILE A 407 22.95 -16.97 4.33
C ILE A 407 23.78 -16.46 5.52
N ASP A 408 23.41 -16.87 6.73
CA ASP A 408 24.19 -16.58 7.94
C ASP A 408 25.14 -17.72 8.34
N GLY A 409 24.85 -18.97 7.95
CA GLY A 409 25.67 -20.14 8.24
C GLY A 409 26.74 -20.45 7.18
N LEU A 410 27.24 -21.69 7.21
CA LEU A 410 28.26 -22.18 6.28
C LEU A 410 27.65 -22.59 4.93
N ILE A 411 28.38 -22.34 3.85
CA ILE A 411 27.97 -22.73 2.48
C ILE A 411 28.70 -24.02 2.09
N ASN A 412 28.03 -25.15 2.30
CA ASN A 412 28.53 -26.49 1.96
C ASN A 412 27.91 -27.04 0.66
N GLY A 413 26.77 -26.51 0.23
CA GLY A 413 26.10 -26.78 -1.04
C GLY A 413 26.48 -25.81 -2.17
N ASP A 414 25.96 -26.07 -3.37
CA ASP A 414 26.12 -25.21 -4.54
C ASP A 414 24.99 -24.17 -4.60
N LEU A 415 25.31 -22.93 -4.95
CA LEU A 415 24.35 -21.82 -5.02
C LEU A 415 24.26 -21.34 -6.46
N ASP A 416 23.06 -21.37 -7.03
CA ASP A 416 22.77 -20.90 -8.38
C ASP A 416 21.76 -19.75 -8.31
N GLY A 417 22.18 -18.55 -8.71
CA GLY A 417 21.29 -17.39 -8.84
C GLY A 417 20.40 -17.48 -10.07
N GLY A 418 20.80 -18.28 -11.08
CA GLY A 418 19.97 -18.50 -12.25
C GLY A 418 20.08 -17.38 -13.28
N THR A 419 18.95 -16.74 -13.63
CA THR A 419 18.93 -15.66 -14.63
C THR A 419 18.28 -14.39 -14.11
N GLY A 420 19.05 -13.32 -14.05
CA GLY A 420 18.59 -11.94 -13.86
C GLY A 420 19.74 -11.12 -13.30
N GLU A 421 19.46 -10.19 -12.39
CA GLU A 421 20.49 -9.60 -11.52
C GLU A 421 20.32 -10.08 -10.08
N ASP A 422 21.13 -11.08 -9.72
CA ASP A 422 20.98 -11.87 -8.52
C ASP A 422 22.02 -11.46 -7.47
N THR A 423 21.55 -11.32 -6.21
CA THR A 423 22.37 -10.88 -5.09
C THR A 423 22.47 -11.93 -4.00
N LEU A 424 23.71 -12.31 -3.66
CA LEU A 424 24.01 -13.13 -2.50
C LEU A 424 24.45 -12.26 -1.33
N TYR A 425 23.85 -12.46 -0.17
CA TYR A 425 24.23 -11.81 1.07
C TYR A 425 24.82 -12.83 2.03
N VAL A 426 26.00 -12.52 2.58
CA VAL A 426 26.70 -13.39 3.50
C VAL A 426 27.08 -12.69 4.78
N ASN A 427 26.94 -13.40 5.91
CA ASN A 427 27.34 -12.89 7.21
C ASN A 427 28.87 -13.05 7.46
N MET A 428 29.68 -12.57 6.52
CA MET A 428 31.14 -12.58 6.63
C MET A 428 31.76 -11.40 5.89
N LEU A 429 33.02 -11.11 6.20
CA LEU A 429 33.82 -10.10 5.51
C LEU A 429 34.38 -10.66 4.19
N GLU A 430 34.65 -9.77 3.23
CA GLU A 430 35.20 -10.12 1.91
C GLU A 430 36.48 -10.98 2.00
N GLN A 431 37.40 -10.68 2.93
CA GLN A 431 38.62 -11.48 3.07
C GLN A 431 38.32 -12.92 3.53
N ALA A 432 37.36 -13.10 4.43
CA ALA A 432 36.97 -14.43 4.91
C ALA A 432 36.29 -15.24 3.81
N TRP A 433 35.58 -14.58 2.90
CA TRP A 433 35.00 -15.18 1.71
C TRP A 433 36.05 -15.79 0.78
N TYR A 434 37.14 -15.05 0.47
CA TYR A 434 38.22 -15.61 -0.35
C TYR A 434 38.92 -16.79 0.34
N ASP A 435 39.11 -16.71 1.66
CA ASP A 435 39.77 -17.75 2.43
C ASP A 435 38.92 -19.03 2.56
N SER A 436 37.59 -18.93 2.44
CA SER A 436 36.68 -20.09 2.54
C SER A 436 36.63 -20.95 1.28
N GLY A 437 36.90 -20.35 0.11
CA GLY A 437 36.78 -21.01 -1.20
C GLY A 437 35.34 -21.18 -1.70
N TYR A 438 34.38 -20.46 -1.11
CA TYR A 438 32.96 -20.54 -1.49
C TYR A 438 32.70 -20.11 -2.93
N GLU A 439 33.52 -19.22 -3.50
CA GLU A 439 33.42 -18.80 -4.91
C GLU A 439 33.27 -19.97 -5.90
N SER A 440 33.92 -21.10 -5.65
CA SER A 440 33.84 -22.29 -6.52
C SER A 440 32.47 -22.97 -6.57
N ARG A 441 31.55 -22.56 -5.69
CA ARG A 441 30.21 -23.12 -5.52
C ARG A 441 29.12 -22.19 -6.04
N LEU A 442 29.48 -21.00 -6.52
CA LEU A 442 28.53 -20.00 -6.99
C LEU A 442 28.44 -20.04 -8.51
N THR A 443 27.20 -19.97 -8.99
CA THR A 443 26.87 -19.69 -10.39
C THR A 443 25.73 -18.69 -10.43
N GLY A 444 25.69 -17.86 -11.49
CA GLY A 444 24.54 -16.98 -11.75
C GLY A 444 24.26 -15.90 -10.72
N PHE A 445 25.23 -15.49 -9.89
CA PHE A 445 25.12 -14.30 -9.05
C PHE A 445 25.95 -13.16 -9.64
N GLU A 446 25.40 -11.95 -9.69
CA GLU A 446 26.07 -10.74 -10.17
C GLU A 446 26.74 -10.00 -9.01
N VAL A 447 26.16 -10.06 -7.82
CA VAL A 447 26.60 -9.29 -6.65
C VAL A 447 26.69 -10.17 -5.41
N ILE A 448 27.79 -10.03 -4.67
CA ILE A 448 27.90 -10.52 -3.29
C ILE A 448 27.96 -9.32 -2.35
N GLN A 449 27.15 -9.33 -1.31
CA GLN A 449 27.10 -8.34 -0.23
C GLN A 449 27.63 -8.95 1.07
N PHE A 450 28.55 -8.25 1.72
CA PHE A 450 29.24 -8.70 2.94
C PHE A 450 28.68 -8.05 4.21
N SER A 451 29.04 -8.59 5.38
CA SER A 451 28.51 -8.17 6.69
C SER A 451 28.99 -6.79 7.18
N ASP A 452 29.87 -6.13 6.43
CA ASP A 452 30.29 -4.74 6.66
C ASP A 452 29.70 -3.77 5.63
N GLY A 453 28.81 -4.25 4.76
CA GLY A 453 28.16 -3.49 3.70
C GLY A 453 29.03 -3.22 2.48
N SER A 454 30.21 -3.83 2.40
CA SER A 454 30.96 -3.90 1.15
C SER A 454 30.32 -4.88 0.17
N SER A 455 30.59 -4.68 -1.13
CA SER A 455 30.08 -5.53 -2.21
C SER A 455 31.17 -5.93 -3.19
N LEU A 456 31.00 -7.11 -3.77
CA LEU A 456 31.79 -7.65 -4.86
C LEU A 456 30.87 -7.91 -6.06
N ASN A 457 31.18 -7.31 -7.20
CA ASN A 457 30.53 -7.65 -8.46
C ASN A 457 31.31 -8.78 -9.15
N LEU A 458 30.61 -9.80 -9.63
CA LEU A 458 31.18 -11.04 -10.19
C LEU A 458 31.39 -11.03 -11.71
#